data_AF-A0AA45Z1E4-F1
#
_entry.id   AF-A0AA45Z1E4-F1
#
_cell.length_a   1.000
_cell.length_b   1.000
_cell.length_c   1.000
_cell.angle_alpha   90.00
_cell.angle_beta   90.00
_cell.angle_gamma   90.00
#
_symmetry.space_group_name_H-M   'P 1'
#
loop_
_entity.id
_entity.type
_entity.pdbx_description
1 polymer ?
#
loop_
_entity_poly.entity_id
_entity_poly.type
_entity_poly.pdbx_seq_one_letter_code
_entity_poly.pdbx_strand_id
1 'polypeptide(L)'
;MIRTHIAEACETRDLALLDAVVFVIRTQGPLTRANHLEAWRGVLGDPEVIDPRRELLADRLARRTAAPLEGDAFFASLRVRLPDGPNRLLAYGLALRAATAHGGHPGPAQLPLAQLCRELGLTQAQARDMRLGIMDGMSPVALAAEPAHPRHARVLEAVLLAAGMEAHLTEAETLALEASREDASFLQELTGQLLHRIAFGSQVASPLEALCQRLTDIALAPATLAQRWGTLRLAYCFSHAVGHDLGQQLMLDLLQELLHLGTVEAARATARESART
;
A
#
# COMPACT_ATOMS: atom_id res chain seq x y z
N MET A 1 17.98 9.82 -5.61
CA MET A 1 17.22 9.58 -6.84
C MET A 1 16.15 8.51 -6.65
N ILE A 2 16.49 7.28 -6.25
CA ILE A 2 15.48 6.23 -5.94
C ILE A 2 14.50 6.69 -4.85
N ARG A 3 15.02 7.12 -3.69
CA ARG A 3 14.19 7.63 -2.57
C ARG A 3 13.19 8.72 -2.99
N THR A 4 13.66 9.70 -3.75
CA THR A 4 12.84 10.83 -4.19
C THR A 4 11.74 10.38 -5.16
N HIS A 5 12.09 9.50 -6.12
CA HIS A 5 11.12 8.96 -7.07
C HIS A 5 10.01 8.15 -6.40
N ILE A 6 10.36 7.24 -5.49
CA ILE A 6 9.38 6.43 -4.76
C ILE A 6 8.52 7.31 -3.86
N ALA A 7 9.12 8.30 -3.18
CA ALA A 7 8.39 9.24 -2.35
C ALA A 7 7.34 10.03 -3.14
N GLU A 8 7.69 10.52 -4.34
CA GLU A 8 6.78 11.20 -5.25
C GLU A 8 5.64 10.30 -5.73
N ALA A 9 5.94 9.03 -6.04
CA ALA A 9 4.93 8.04 -6.43
C ALA A 9 3.94 7.76 -5.28
N CYS A 10 4.45 7.53 -4.07
CA CYS A 10 3.62 7.34 -2.88
C CYS A 10 2.76 8.58 -2.60
N GLU A 11 3.35 9.77 -2.67
CA GLU A 11 2.63 11.04 -2.48
C GLU A 11 1.51 11.21 -3.52
N THR A 12 1.79 10.90 -4.78
CA THR A 12 0.82 10.98 -5.88
C THR A 12 -0.37 10.04 -5.64
N ARG A 13 -0.09 8.81 -5.19
CA ARG A 13 -1.11 7.81 -4.81
C ARG A 13 -1.93 8.30 -3.63
N ASP A 14 -1.29 8.74 -2.56
CA ASP A 14 -1.96 9.23 -1.33
C ASP A 14 -2.91 10.36 -1.63
N LEU A 15 -2.45 11.35 -2.41
CA LEU A 15 -3.27 12.46 -2.84
C LEU A 15 -4.49 12.00 -3.66
N ALA A 16 -4.38 10.92 -4.45
CA ALA A 16 -5.51 10.38 -5.20
C ALA A 16 -6.51 9.63 -4.31
N LEU A 17 -6.04 8.88 -3.32
CA LEU A 17 -6.90 8.26 -2.30
C LEU A 17 -7.70 9.33 -1.55
N LEU A 18 -7.03 10.42 -1.18
CA LEU A 18 -7.64 11.55 -0.49
C LEU A 18 -8.69 12.27 -1.35
N ASP A 19 -8.38 12.51 -2.62
CA ASP A 19 -9.30 13.15 -3.56
C ASP A 19 -10.62 12.36 -3.71
N ALA A 20 -10.53 11.02 -3.75
CA ALA A 20 -11.70 10.15 -3.81
C ALA A 20 -12.60 10.28 -2.56
N VAL A 21 -11.99 10.43 -1.38
CA VAL A 21 -12.71 10.65 -0.13
C VAL A 21 -13.38 12.04 -0.12
N VAL A 22 -12.65 13.10 -0.49
CA VAL A 22 -13.21 14.47 -0.53
C VAL A 22 -14.39 14.56 -1.49
N PHE A 23 -14.31 13.90 -2.65
CA PHE A 23 -15.40 13.83 -3.63
C PHE A 23 -16.70 13.33 -2.98
N VAL A 24 -16.65 12.23 -2.22
CA VAL A 24 -17.85 11.66 -1.58
C VAL A 24 -18.36 12.54 -0.43
N ILE A 25 -17.47 13.09 0.39
CA ILE A 25 -17.89 13.97 1.52
C ILE A 25 -18.59 15.23 0.99
N ARG A 26 -18.07 15.87 -0.06
CA ARG A 26 -18.64 17.10 -0.65
C ARG A 26 -20.03 16.91 -1.22
N THR A 27 -20.26 15.77 -1.85
CA THR A 27 -21.51 15.50 -2.55
C THR A 27 -22.65 15.10 -1.60
N GLN A 28 -22.35 14.81 -0.33
CA GLN A 28 -23.33 14.48 0.71
C GLN A 28 -23.89 15.68 1.47
N GLY A 29 -23.21 16.83 1.47
CA GLY A 29 -23.69 18.03 2.16
C GLY A 29 -22.63 19.14 2.31
N PRO A 30 -23.03 20.31 2.84
CA PRO A 30 -22.11 21.43 3.03
C PRO A 30 -20.96 21.04 3.97
N LEU A 31 -19.74 21.28 3.48
CA LEU A 31 -18.51 20.98 4.20
C LEU A 31 -18.33 21.91 5.41
N THR A 32 -18.75 21.48 6.60
CA THR A 32 -18.31 22.14 7.83
C THR A 32 -16.94 21.61 8.26
N ARG A 33 -16.11 22.47 8.87
CA ARG A 33 -14.78 22.09 9.39
C ARG A 33 -14.87 20.91 10.38
N ALA A 34 -15.96 20.81 11.13
CA ALA A 34 -16.24 19.72 12.07
C ALA A 34 -16.52 18.38 11.37
N ASN A 35 -17.41 18.36 10.37
CA ASN A 35 -17.75 17.14 9.62
C ASN A 35 -16.54 16.61 8.85
N HIS A 36 -15.72 17.52 8.30
CA HIS A 36 -14.44 17.15 7.69
C HIS A 36 -13.51 16.44 8.67
N LEU A 37 -13.23 17.05 9.82
CA LEU A 37 -12.31 16.49 10.82
C LEU A 37 -12.80 15.15 11.38
N GLU A 38 -14.11 14.91 11.37
CA GLU A 38 -14.71 13.66 11.87
C GLU A 38 -14.69 12.54 10.83
N ALA A 39 -15.09 12.81 9.59
CA ALA A 39 -14.92 11.87 8.47
C ALA A 39 -13.44 11.46 8.29
N TRP A 40 -12.54 12.42 8.47
CA TRP A 40 -11.10 12.16 8.45
C TRP A 40 -10.59 11.48 9.72
N ARG A 41 -11.22 11.67 10.89
CA ARG A 41 -10.90 10.85 12.08
C ARG A 41 -11.24 9.38 11.86
N GLY A 42 -12.31 9.06 11.13
CA GLY A 42 -12.64 7.67 10.76
C GLY A 42 -11.63 7.03 9.79
N VAL A 43 -11.09 7.82 8.85
CA VAL A 43 -10.08 7.37 7.88
C VAL A 43 -8.67 7.31 8.49
N LEU A 44 -8.28 8.33 9.24
CA LEU A 44 -6.94 8.47 9.84
C LEU A 44 -6.83 7.79 11.22
N GLY A 45 -7.94 7.41 11.84
CA GLY A 45 -7.99 6.69 13.11
C GLY A 45 -7.73 5.20 12.97
N ASP A 46 -7.63 4.69 11.74
CA ASP A 46 -7.26 3.30 11.48
C ASP A 46 -5.77 3.08 11.81
N PRO A 47 -5.42 2.11 12.68
CA PRO A 47 -4.03 1.79 12.97
C PRO A 47 -3.23 1.35 11.74
N GLU A 48 -3.90 0.89 10.68
CA GLU A 48 -3.27 0.53 9.40
C GLU A 48 -3.02 1.76 8.51
N VAL A 49 -3.66 2.89 8.82
CA VAL A 49 -3.43 4.22 8.21
C VAL A 49 -2.53 5.08 9.12
N ILE A 50 -1.76 4.46 10.03
CA ILE A 50 -0.69 5.14 10.77
C ILE A 50 0.43 5.46 9.79
N ASP A 51 0.30 6.62 9.17
CA ASP A 51 1.37 7.34 8.49
C ASP A 51 1.75 8.54 9.37
N PRO A 52 3.03 8.75 9.72
CA PRO A 52 3.50 10.00 10.34
C PRO A 52 3.18 11.27 9.52
N ARG A 53 2.80 11.14 8.24
CA ARG A 53 2.30 12.24 7.40
C ARG A 53 0.84 12.61 7.68
N ARG A 54 0.18 12.01 8.67
CA ARG A 54 -1.22 12.32 9.05
C ARG A 54 -1.49 13.83 9.18
N GLU A 55 -0.57 14.58 9.78
CA GLU A 55 -0.66 16.04 9.92
C GLU A 55 -0.39 16.78 8.60
N LEU A 56 0.63 16.36 7.85
CA LEU A 56 0.95 16.89 6.52
C LEU A 56 -0.18 16.67 5.51
N LEU A 57 -0.83 15.51 5.55
CA LEU A 57 -1.97 15.15 4.73
C LEU A 57 -3.18 15.99 5.13
N ALA A 58 -3.44 16.19 6.42
CA ALA A 58 -4.52 17.06 6.91
C ALA A 58 -4.33 18.53 6.46
N ASP A 59 -3.11 19.06 6.51
CA ASP A 59 -2.80 20.42 6.05
C ASP A 59 -2.94 20.59 4.53
N ARG A 60 -2.49 19.59 3.76
CA ARG A 60 -2.63 19.59 2.29
C ARG A 60 -4.08 19.42 1.84
N LEU A 61 -4.85 18.59 2.56
CA LEU A 61 -6.29 18.45 2.39
C LEU A 61 -7.02 19.77 2.60
N ALA A 62 -6.69 20.50 3.67
CA ALA A 62 -7.30 21.80 3.95
C ALA A 62 -7.12 22.78 2.77
N ARG A 63 -5.96 22.75 2.11
CA ARG A 63 -5.66 23.59 0.93
C ARG A 63 -6.37 23.13 -0.35
N ARG A 64 -6.60 21.83 -0.53
CA ARG A 64 -7.28 21.26 -1.71
C ARG A 64 -8.80 21.47 -1.73
N THR A 65 -9.39 21.92 -0.63
CA THR A 65 -10.82 22.22 -0.55
C THR A 65 -11.30 23.34 -1.50
N ALA A 66 -10.44 23.98 -2.28
CA ALA A 66 -10.80 25.00 -3.27
C ALA A 66 -10.92 24.50 -4.73
N ALA A 67 -10.36 23.33 -5.09
CA ALA A 67 -10.37 22.87 -6.48
C ALA A 67 -11.70 22.20 -6.87
N PRO A 68 -12.14 22.30 -8.15
CA PRO A 68 -13.28 21.55 -8.66
C PRO A 68 -12.96 20.06 -8.66
N LEU A 69 -13.80 19.25 -7.99
CA LEU A 69 -13.64 17.80 -7.83
C LEU A 69 -14.78 17.08 -8.55
N GLU A 70 -15.06 17.46 -9.80
CA GLU A 70 -16.17 16.93 -10.59
C GLU A 70 -15.77 16.82 -12.07
N GLY A 71 -16.45 15.94 -12.80
CA GLY A 71 -16.29 15.75 -14.25
C GLY A 71 -15.22 14.74 -14.68
N ASP A 72 -15.18 14.46 -15.98
CA ASP A 72 -14.39 13.37 -16.56
C ASP A 72 -12.88 13.52 -16.34
N ALA A 73 -12.38 14.76 -16.34
CA ALA A 73 -10.96 15.05 -16.12
C ALA A 73 -10.49 14.66 -14.71
N PHE A 74 -11.34 14.82 -13.70
CA PHE A 74 -11.06 14.42 -12.33
C PHE A 74 -10.93 12.89 -12.22
N PHE A 75 -11.90 12.15 -12.77
CA PHE A 75 -11.88 10.69 -12.74
C PHE A 75 -10.77 10.10 -13.61
N ALA A 76 -10.45 10.74 -14.74
CA ALA A 76 -9.27 10.38 -15.53
C ALA A 76 -7.97 10.55 -14.72
N SER A 77 -7.83 11.67 -13.99
CA SER A 77 -6.69 11.90 -13.09
C SER A 77 -6.61 10.85 -11.98
N LEU A 78 -7.73 10.45 -11.39
CA LEU A 78 -7.76 9.38 -10.38
C LEU A 78 -7.30 8.05 -10.97
N ARG A 79 -7.78 7.66 -12.16
CA ARG A 79 -7.39 6.41 -12.82
C ARG A 79 -5.90 6.37 -13.18
N VAL A 80 -5.30 7.50 -13.55
CA VAL A 80 -3.86 7.60 -13.83
C VAL A 80 -3.02 7.46 -12.56
N ARG A 81 -3.45 8.11 -11.46
CA ARG A 81 -2.72 8.07 -10.18
C ARG A 81 -2.99 6.82 -9.35
N LEU A 82 -4.03 6.06 -9.68
CA LEU A 82 -4.39 4.77 -9.08
C LEU A 82 -4.51 3.73 -10.21
N PRO A 83 -3.41 3.31 -10.83
CA PRO A 83 -3.45 2.40 -11.97
C PRO A 83 -3.94 1.00 -11.58
N ASP A 84 -3.70 0.55 -10.34
CA ASP A 84 -3.96 -0.82 -9.91
C ASP A 84 -5.33 -1.01 -9.28
N GLY A 85 -5.91 -2.20 -9.48
CA GLY A 85 -7.17 -2.62 -8.88
C GLY A 85 -7.22 -2.47 -7.34
N PRO A 86 -6.20 -2.95 -6.59
CA PRO A 86 -6.14 -2.79 -5.14
C PRO A 86 -6.20 -1.32 -4.68
N ASN A 87 -5.45 -0.44 -5.34
CA ASN A 87 -5.41 0.98 -5.00
C ASN A 87 -6.74 1.70 -5.29
N ARG A 88 -7.42 1.32 -6.39
CA ARG A 88 -8.77 1.82 -6.71
C ARG A 88 -9.81 1.32 -5.70
N LEU A 89 -9.72 0.04 -5.31
CA LEU A 89 -10.60 -0.56 -4.30
C LEU A 89 -10.40 0.10 -2.92
N LEU A 90 -9.14 0.38 -2.55
CA LEU A 90 -8.80 1.12 -1.34
C LEU A 90 -9.41 2.52 -1.37
N ALA A 91 -9.28 3.26 -2.48
CA ALA A 91 -9.87 4.60 -2.62
C ALA A 91 -11.38 4.58 -2.38
N TYR A 92 -12.08 3.61 -2.98
CA TYR A 92 -13.52 3.42 -2.75
C TYR A 92 -13.83 3.06 -1.30
N GLY A 93 -13.08 2.14 -0.69
CA GLY A 93 -13.30 1.73 0.71
C GLY A 93 -13.08 2.85 1.72
N LEU A 94 -12.05 3.69 1.52
CA LEU A 94 -11.81 4.88 2.34
C LEU A 94 -12.93 5.91 2.18
N ALA A 95 -13.39 6.15 0.95
CA ALA A 95 -14.48 7.06 0.67
C ALA A 95 -15.81 6.56 1.27
N LEU A 96 -16.06 5.24 1.20
CA LEU A 96 -17.21 4.60 1.83
C LEU A 96 -17.18 4.73 3.36
N ARG A 97 -16.01 4.52 3.99
CA ARG A 97 -15.87 4.69 5.43
C ARG A 97 -16.08 6.13 5.88
N ALA A 98 -15.57 7.09 5.11
CA ALA A 98 -15.81 8.50 5.38
C ALA A 98 -17.30 8.87 5.26
N ALA A 99 -17.99 8.33 4.24
CA ALA A 99 -19.42 8.52 4.02
C ALA A 99 -20.30 7.96 5.15
N THR A 100 -19.86 6.90 5.83
CA THR A 100 -20.64 6.24 6.90
C THR A 100 -20.25 6.70 8.31
N ALA A 101 -19.23 7.54 8.45
CA ALA A 101 -18.72 8.01 9.74
C ALA A 101 -19.78 8.74 10.61
N HIS A 102 -20.79 9.37 9.99
CA HIS A 102 -21.86 10.12 10.68
C HIS A 102 -23.11 9.28 11.02
N GLY A 103 -22.95 7.98 11.29
CA GLY A 103 -24.10 7.11 11.61
C GLY A 103 -24.94 6.71 10.39
N GLY A 104 -24.43 6.95 9.18
CA GLY A 104 -25.04 6.46 7.95
C GLY A 104 -24.84 4.95 7.84
N HIS A 105 -25.94 4.19 7.72
CA HIS A 105 -25.83 2.77 7.40
C HIS A 105 -25.11 2.64 6.05
N PRO A 106 -24.15 1.71 5.89
CA PRO A 106 -23.64 1.27 4.58
C PRO A 106 -24.74 0.51 3.83
N GLY A 107 -25.84 1.20 3.51
CA GLY A 107 -27.00 0.66 2.79
C GLY A 107 -26.72 0.53 1.29
N PRO A 108 -27.74 0.58 0.41
CA PRO A 108 -27.51 0.65 -1.04
C PRO A 108 -26.61 1.84 -1.38
N ALA A 109 -25.75 1.68 -2.39
CA ALA A 109 -24.74 2.68 -2.74
C ALA A 109 -25.41 4.04 -3.00
N GLN A 110 -25.06 5.04 -2.18
CA GLN A 110 -25.47 6.41 -2.41
C GLN A 110 -24.93 6.88 -3.77
N LEU A 111 -25.64 7.80 -4.44
CA LEU A 111 -25.30 8.27 -5.80
C LEU A 111 -23.79 8.60 -5.98
N PRO A 112 -23.11 9.28 -5.05
CA PRO A 112 -21.68 9.58 -5.21
C PRO A 112 -20.79 8.34 -5.16
N LEU A 113 -21.09 7.37 -4.29
CA LEU A 113 -20.34 6.12 -4.19
C LEU A 113 -20.57 5.22 -5.41
N ALA A 114 -21.79 5.20 -5.94
CA ALA A 114 -22.10 4.49 -7.18
C ALA A 114 -21.35 5.09 -8.38
N GLN A 115 -21.26 6.43 -8.44
CA GLN A 115 -20.45 7.11 -9.45
C GLN A 115 -18.96 6.80 -9.29
N LEU A 116 -18.40 6.92 -8.08
CA LEU A 116 -17.00 6.62 -7.81
C LEU A 116 -16.65 5.17 -8.19
N CYS A 117 -17.50 4.21 -7.83
CA CYS A 117 -17.33 2.79 -8.19
C CYS A 117 -17.22 2.60 -9.71
N ARG A 118 -18.14 3.21 -10.48
CA ARG A 118 -18.15 3.13 -11.94
C ARG A 118 -16.91 3.79 -12.55
N GLU A 119 -16.56 4.99 -12.08
CA GLU A 119 -15.47 5.77 -12.66
C GLU A 119 -14.08 5.18 -12.36
N LEU A 120 -13.92 4.52 -11.21
CA LEU A 120 -12.73 3.74 -10.90
C LEU A 120 -12.70 2.38 -11.62
N GLY A 121 -13.76 2.00 -12.33
CA GLY A 121 -13.83 0.71 -13.03
C GLY A 121 -13.91 -0.49 -12.07
N LEU A 122 -14.49 -0.30 -10.88
CA LEU A 122 -14.71 -1.38 -9.92
C LEU A 122 -15.98 -2.15 -10.26
N THR A 123 -15.96 -3.46 -10.02
CA THR A 123 -17.15 -4.30 -10.18
C THR A 123 -18.13 -4.09 -9.03
N GLN A 124 -19.41 -4.34 -9.28
CA GLN A 124 -20.44 -4.30 -8.23
C GLN A 124 -20.18 -5.34 -7.13
N ALA A 125 -19.56 -6.48 -7.47
CA ALA A 125 -19.15 -7.48 -6.49
C ALA A 125 -18.08 -6.93 -5.54
N GLN A 126 -17.00 -6.35 -6.07
CA GLN A 126 -15.95 -5.72 -5.25
C GLN A 126 -16.50 -4.61 -4.34
N ALA A 127 -17.38 -3.76 -4.87
CA ALA A 127 -17.98 -2.67 -4.10
C ALA A 127 -18.95 -3.16 -3.01
N ARG A 128 -19.61 -4.31 -3.23
CA ARG A 128 -20.47 -4.99 -2.25
C ARG A 128 -19.62 -5.65 -1.18
N ASP A 129 -18.61 -6.42 -1.57
CA ASP A 129 -17.77 -7.18 -0.64
C ASP A 129 -16.97 -6.23 0.28
N MET A 130 -16.47 -5.11 -0.26
CA MET A 130 -15.88 -4.02 0.54
C MET A 130 -16.87 -3.47 1.57
N ARG A 131 -18.14 -3.30 1.19
CA ARG A 131 -19.17 -2.75 2.07
C ARG A 131 -19.53 -3.71 3.20
N LEU A 132 -19.72 -4.98 2.88
CA LEU A 132 -19.96 -6.04 3.87
C LEU A 132 -18.78 -6.16 4.83
N GLY A 133 -17.55 -6.14 4.31
CA GLY A 133 -16.37 -6.20 5.16
C GLY A 133 -16.23 -5.03 6.13
N ILE A 134 -16.52 -3.80 5.69
CA ILE A 134 -16.54 -2.63 6.57
C ILE A 134 -17.68 -2.73 7.61
N MET A 135 -18.83 -3.29 7.25
CA MET A 135 -19.91 -3.58 8.20
C MET A 135 -19.47 -4.58 9.28
N ASP A 136 -18.69 -5.57 8.89
CA ASP A 136 -18.12 -6.58 9.79
C ASP A 136 -16.94 -6.05 10.62
N GLY A 137 -16.60 -4.76 10.48
CA GLY A 137 -15.55 -4.08 11.25
C GLY A 137 -14.15 -4.19 10.66
N MET A 138 -13.98 -4.74 9.45
CA MET A 138 -12.69 -4.78 8.77
C MET A 138 -12.29 -3.40 8.23
N SER A 139 -10.97 -3.14 8.20
CA SER A 139 -10.43 -1.94 7.60
C SER A 139 -10.52 -1.98 6.06
N PRO A 140 -10.68 -0.82 5.40
CA PRO A 140 -10.54 -0.73 3.95
C PRO A 140 -9.18 -1.22 3.44
N VAL A 141 -8.12 -1.06 4.24
CA VAL A 141 -6.77 -1.51 3.91
C VAL A 141 -6.69 -3.03 3.88
N ALA A 142 -7.25 -3.74 4.87
CA ALA A 142 -7.27 -5.20 4.90
C ALA A 142 -8.07 -5.78 3.72
N LEU A 143 -9.19 -5.14 3.37
CA LEU A 143 -10.05 -5.57 2.27
C LEU A 143 -9.46 -5.30 0.88
N ALA A 144 -8.66 -4.24 0.75
CA ALA A 144 -7.95 -3.91 -0.48
C ALA A 144 -6.53 -4.49 -0.53
N ALA A 145 -6.09 -5.18 0.53
CA ALA A 145 -4.74 -5.67 0.66
C ALA A 145 -4.40 -6.63 -0.48
N GLU A 146 -3.19 -6.47 -1.01
CA GLU A 146 -2.68 -7.42 -2.00
C GLU A 146 -2.52 -8.82 -1.36
N PRO A 147 -2.81 -9.91 -2.09
CA PRO A 147 -2.48 -11.26 -1.67
C PRO A 147 -0.99 -11.41 -1.32
N ALA A 148 -0.67 -12.35 -0.43
CA ALA A 148 0.71 -12.57 0.00
C ALA A 148 1.63 -13.04 -1.13
N HIS A 149 1.11 -13.87 -2.05
CA HIS A 149 1.84 -14.45 -3.19
C HIS A 149 2.68 -13.43 -3.99
N PRO A 150 2.06 -12.45 -4.69
CA PRO A 150 2.80 -11.51 -5.54
C PRO A 150 3.77 -10.64 -4.74
N ARG A 151 3.43 -10.35 -3.48
CA ARG A 151 4.27 -9.55 -2.58
C ARG A 151 5.56 -10.28 -2.24
N HIS A 152 5.50 -11.57 -1.90
CA HIS A 152 6.69 -12.37 -1.61
C HIS A 152 7.62 -12.42 -2.82
N ALA A 153 7.06 -12.63 -4.01
CA ALA A 153 7.82 -12.65 -5.26
C ALA A 153 8.58 -11.33 -5.48
N ARG A 154 7.89 -10.18 -5.38
CA ARG A 154 8.51 -8.85 -5.53
C ARG A 154 9.63 -8.60 -4.52
N VAL A 155 9.46 -9.07 -3.28
CA VAL A 155 10.48 -8.95 -2.23
C VAL A 155 11.73 -9.74 -2.60
N LEU A 156 11.59 -10.98 -3.04
CA LEU A 156 12.73 -11.79 -3.46
C LEU A 156 13.42 -11.17 -4.68
N GLU A 157 12.67 -10.72 -5.69
CA GLU A 157 13.23 -10.03 -6.86
C GLU A 157 14.01 -8.77 -6.44
N ALA A 158 13.48 -7.96 -5.52
CA ALA A 158 14.19 -6.79 -5.00
C ALA A 158 15.51 -7.16 -4.31
N VAL A 159 15.53 -8.23 -3.50
CA VAL A 159 16.75 -8.72 -2.83
C VAL A 159 17.79 -9.19 -3.85
N LEU A 160 17.37 -9.97 -4.86
CA LEU A 160 18.28 -10.46 -5.90
C LEU A 160 18.85 -9.31 -6.74
N LEU A 161 18.01 -8.32 -7.09
CA LEU A 161 18.44 -7.11 -7.82
C LEU A 161 19.43 -6.28 -7.00
N ALA A 162 19.22 -6.16 -5.68
CA ALA A 162 20.17 -5.48 -4.79
C ALA A 162 21.52 -6.21 -4.69
N ALA A 163 21.52 -7.53 -4.85
CA ALA A 163 22.73 -8.36 -4.95
C ALA A 163 23.36 -8.36 -6.36
N GLY A 164 22.88 -7.53 -7.28
CA GLY A 164 23.40 -7.43 -8.65
C GLY A 164 22.95 -8.55 -9.57
N MET A 165 21.87 -9.25 -9.23
CA MET A 165 21.35 -10.36 -10.01
C MET A 165 19.99 -10.03 -10.60
N GLU A 166 19.80 -10.32 -11.88
CA GLU A 166 18.47 -10.29 -12.48
C GLU A 166 17.78 -11.63 -12.29
N ALA A 167 16.60 -11.60 -11.70
CA ALA A 167 15.75 -12.77 -11.57
C ALA A 167 14.30 -12.38 -11.81
N HIS A 168 13.65 -13.14 -12.68
CA HIS A 168 12.21 -13.26 -12.70
C HIS A 168 11.84 -14.63 -12.17
N LEU A 169 10.89 -14.66 -11.26
CA LEU A 169 10.39 -15.91 -10.70
C LEU A 169 9.40 -16.52 -11.70
N THR A 170 9.59 -17.79 -12.01
CA THR A 170 8.59 -18.60 -12.69
C THR A 170 7.40 -18.86 -11.76
N GLU A 171 6.26 -19.29 -12.31
CA GLU A 171 5.09 -19.65 -11.51
C GLU A 171 5.41 -20.75 -10.49
N ALA A 172 6.18 -21.78 -10.90
CA ALA A 172 6.61 -22.85 -10.01
C ALA A 172 7.53 -22.36 -8.87
N GLU A 173 8.46 -21.44 -9.17
CA GLU A 173 9.33 -20.84 -8.15
C GLU A 173 8.54 -19.94 -7.21
N THR A 174 7.50 -19.27 -7.71
CA THR A 174 6.66 -18.45 -6.86
C THR A 174 5.82 -19.31 -5.92
N LEU A 175 5.27 -20.42 -6.39
CA LEU A 175 4.58 -21.40 -5.53
C LEU A 175 5.53 -22.02 -4.49
N ALA A 176 6.76 -22.35 -4.88
CA ALA A 176 7.79 -22.84 -3.95
C ALA A 176 8.17 -21.78 -2.90
N LEU A 177 8.23 -20.51 -3.31
CA LEU A 177 8.46 -19.37 -2.42
C LEU A 177 7.37 -19.25 -1.36
N GLU A 178 6.12 -19.48 -1.75
CA GLU A 178 5.00 -19.44 -0.82
C GLU A 178 5.05 -20.56 0.21
N ALA A 179 5.32 -21.78 -0.24
CA ALA A 179 5.44 -22.95 0.62
C ALA A 179 6.54 -22.77 1.68
N SER A 180 7.55 -21.95 1.37
CA SER A 180 8.76 -21.80 2.16
C SER A 180 8.85 -20.54 3.01
N ARG A 181 7.87 -19.64 2.93
CA ARG A 181 7.85 -18.35 3.66
C ARG A 181 8.11 -18.48 5.18
N GLU A 182 7.97 -19.68 5.74
CA GLU A 182 8.17 -20.01 7.15
C GLU A 182 9.38 -20.94 7.42
N ASP A 183 10.03 -21.48 6.38
CA ASP A 183 11.16 -22.41 6.49
C ASP A 183 12.46 -21.81 5.92
N ALA A 184 13.30 -21.29 6.83
CA ALA A 184 14.57 -20.67 6.47
C ALA A 184 15.51 -21.62 5.69
N SER A 185 15.45 -22.93 5.95
CA SER A 185 16.30 -23.90 5.26
C SER A 185 15.86 -24.04 3.81
N PHE A 186 14.55 -24.12 3.58
CA PHE A 186 14.00 -24.14 2.22
C PHE A 186 14.28 -22.83 1.48
N LEU A 187 14.13 -21.68 2.14
CA LEU A 187 14.45 -20.38 1.53
C LEU A 187 15.92 -20.34 1.07
N GLN A 188 16.83 -20.92 1.86
CA GLN A 188 18.24 -21.03 1.50
C GLN A 188 18.46 -21.96 0.30
N GLU A 189 17.79 -23.12 0.25
CA GLU A 189 17.85 -24.04 -0.89
C GLU A 189 17.31 -23.40 -2.18
N LEU A 190 16.11 -22.80 -2.12
CA LEU A 190 15.49 -22.10 -3.23
C LEU A 190 16.38 -20.96 -3.74
N THR A 191 16.93 -20.17 -2.82
CA THR A 191 17.88 -19.11 -3.16
C THR A 191 19.11 -19.70 -3.86
N GLY A 192 19.71 -20.76 -3.32
CA GLY A 192 20.84 -21.45 -3.94
C GLY A 192 20.55 -21.93 -5.37
N GLN A 193 19.35 -22.48 -5.60
CA GLN A 193 18.90 -22.90 -6.94
C GLN A 193 18.77 -21.72 -7.91
N LEU A 194 18.19 -20.61 -7.45
CA LEU A 194 18.07 -19.38 -8.25
C LEU A 194 19.43 -18.77 -8.56
N LEU A 195 20.32 -18.70 -7.58
CA LEU A 195 21.70 -18.24 -7.74
C LEU A 195 22.45 -19.07 -8.79
N HIS A 196 22.36 -20.40 -8.68
CA HIS A 196 22.94 -21.31 -9.66
C HIS A 196 22.39 -21.05 -11.06
N ARG A 197 21.07 -20.89 -11.20
CA ARG A 197 20.43 -20.58 -12.49
C ARG A 197 20.98 -19.29 -13.11
N ILE A 198 21.17 -18.24 -12.31
CA ILE A 198 21.65 -16.92 -12.78
C ILE A 198 23.14 -16.96 -13.14
N ALA A 199 23.97 -17.66 -12.36
CA ALA A 199 25.40 -17.81 -12.64
C ALA A 199 25.70 -18.44 -14.01
N PHE A 200 24.73 -19.11 -14.63
CA PHE A 200 24.83 -19.72 -15.95
C PHE A 200 24.00 -19.02 -17.04
N GLY A 201 23.40 -17.85 -16.78
CA GLY A 201 22.45 -17.20 -17.70
C GLY A 201 22.44 -15.65 -17.71
N SER A 202 23.05 -15.09 -18.77
CA SER A 202 22.78 -13.78 -19.42
C SER A 202 23.09 -12.43 -18.72
N GLN A 203 23.28 -11.43 -19.59
CA GLN A 203 23.82 -10.09 -19.40
C GLN A 203 22.85 -9.12 -18.71
N VAL A 204 23.44 -8.18 -17.96
CA VAL A 204 22.81 -7.23 -17.04
C VAL A 204 22.19 -6.03 -17.80
N ALA A 205 20.86 -5.85 -17.74
CA ALA A 205 20.28 -4.51 -17.89
C ALA A 205 20.51 -3.72 -16.58
N SER A 206 20.30 -2.40 -16.55
CA SER A 206 20.61 -1.59 -15.35
C SER A 206 19.83 -2.11 -14.12
N PRO A 207 20.49 -2.82 -13.18
CA PRO A 207 19.80 -3.49 -12.07
C PRO A 207 19.15 -2.46 -11.13
N LEU A 208 19.60 -1.20 -11.21
CA LEU A 208 19.11 -0.08 -10.44
C LEU A 208 17.69 0.36 -10.83
N GLU A 209 17.36 0.36 -12.13
CA GLU A 209 16.03 0.76 -12.61
C GLU A 209 14.99 -0.29 -12.24
N ALA A 210 15.31 -1.56 -12.47
CA ALA A 210 14.47 -2.68 -12.05
C ALA A 210 14.26 -2.71 -10.53
N LEU A 211 15.33 -2.47 -9.75
CA LEU A 211 15.23 -2.38 -8.29
C LEU A 211 14.33 -1.22 -7.87
N CYS A 212 14.49 -0.04 -8.48
CA CYS A 212 13.66 1.13 -8.21
C CYS A 212 12.19 0.82 -8.49
N GLN A 213 11.89 0.17 -9.63
CA GLN A 213 10.53 -0.23 -9.97
C GLN A 213 9.96 -1.20 -8.93
N ARG A 214 10.71 -2.24 -8.54
CA ARG A 214 10.24 -3.22 -7.55
C ARG A 214 10.00 -2.64 -6.17
N LEU A 215 10.87 -1.75 -5.71
CA LEU A 215 10.66 -1.03 -4.46
C LEU A 215 9.44 -0.09 -4.55
N THR A 216 9.20 0.52 -5.71
CA THR A 216 7.99 1.31 -5.96
C THR A 216 6.74 0.44 -5.89
N ASP A 217 6.73 -0.71 -6.57
CA ASP A 217 5.61 -1.65 -6.58
C ASP A 217 5.26 -2.14 -5.16
N ILE A 218 6.29 -2.45 -4.34
CA ILE A 218 6.11 -2.86 -2.94
C ILE A 218 5.53 -1.72 -2.09
N ALA A 219 6.03 -0.49 -2.28
CA ALA A 219 5.59 0.67 -1.50
C ALA A 219 4.15 1.10 -1.84
N LEU A 220 3.74 0.97 -3.10
CA LEU A 220 2.41 1.35 -3.56
C LEU A 220 1.33 0.31 -3.25
N ALA A 221 1.69 -0.96 -3.01
CA ALA A 221 0.75 -2.04 -2.76
C ALA A 221 0.04 -1.89 -1.38
N PRO A 222 -1.31 -1.82 -1.33
CA PRO A 222 -2.04 -1.80 -0.08
C PRO A 222 -1.66 -2.98 0.83
N ALA A 223 -1.35 -2.67 2.09
CA ALA A 223 -0.79 -3.63 3.03
C ALA A 223 -1.26 -3.33 4.47
N THR A 224 -1.74 -4.36 5.16
CA THR A 224 -1.92 -4.30 6.62
C THR A 224 -0.56 -4.17 7.31
N LEU A 225 -0.55 -3.72 8.57
CA LEU A 225 0.69 -3.63 9.34
C LEU A 225 1.36 -5.01 9.49
N ALA A 226 0.58 -6.07 9.69
CA ALA A 226 1.08 -7.43 9.78
C ALA A 226 1.77 -7.87 8.47
N GLN A 227 1.18 -7.54 7.32
CA GLN A 227 1.78 -7.82 6.01
C GLN A 227 3.07 -7.03 5.78
N ARG A 228 3.15 -5.76 6.21
CA ARG A 228 4.38 -4.96 6.13
C ARG A 228 5.52 -5.56 6.95
N TRP A 229 5.24 -5.98 8.18
CA TRP A 229 6.21 -6.71 9.01
C TRP A 229 6.63 -8.03 8.38
N GLY A 230 5.68 -8.79 7.84
CA GLY A 230 5.96 -10.01 7.09
C GLY A 230 6.88 -9.74 5.89
N THR A 231 6.61 -8.67 5.14
CA THR A 231 7.40 -8.22 3.98
C THR A 231 8.86 -7.97 4.39
N LEU A 232 9.09 -7.17 5.45
CA LEU A 232 10.44 -6.86 5.92
C LEU A 232 11.17 -8.10 6.44
N ARG A 233 10.49 -8.94 7.22
CA ARG A 233 11.06 -10.20 7.74
C ARG A 233 11.51 -11.10 6.59
N LEU A 234 10.70 -11.21 5.56
CA LEU A 234 10.94 -12.09 4.43
C LEU A 234 12.11 -11.55 3.58
N ALA A 235 12.20 -10.23 3.39
CA ALA A 235 13.35 -9.57 2.78
C ALA A 235 14.66 -9.83 3.54
N TYR A 236 14.61 -9.77 4.88
CA TYR A 236 15.74 -10.06 5.75
C TYR A 236 16.20 -11.52 5.61
N CYS A 237 15.27 -12.48 5.65
CA CYS A 237 15.58 -13.90 5.49
C CYS A 237 16.27 -14.19 4.15
N PHE A 238 15.79 -13.60 3.04
CA PHE A 238 16.45 -13.77 1.75
C PHE A 238 17.79 -13.06 1.64
N SER A 239 17.91 -11.85 2.19
CA SER A 239 19.19 -11.14 2.17
C SER A 239 20.27 -11.96 2.89
N HIS A 240 19.91 -12.62 3.99
CA HIS A 240 20.78 -13.55 4.67
C HIS A 240 21.10 -14.80 3.82
N ALA A 241 20.11 -15.36 3.10
CA ALA A 241 20.30 -16.54 2.26
C ALA A 241 21.19 -16.28 1.02
N VAL A 242 21.09 -15.08 0.42
CA VAL A 242 21.88 -14.67 -0.74
C VAL A 242 23.32 -14.31 -0.35
N GLY A 243 23.51 -13.79 0.87
CA GLY A 243 24.75 -13.18 1.31
C GLY A 243 24.49 -11.72 1.63
N HIS A 244 24.86 -11.31 2.85
CA HIS A 244 24.54 -9.99 3.38
C HIS A 244 25.71 -9.03 3.17
N ASP A 245 25.60 -8.15 2.19
CA ASP A 245 26.51 -7.05 1.88
C ASP A 245 25.87 -5.67 2.12
N LEU A 246 26.60 -4.60 1.80
CA LEU A 246 26.15 -3.22 2.01
C LEU A 246 24.92 -2.86 1.16
N GLY A 247 24.81 -3.39 -0.05
CA GLY A 247 23.70 -3.19 -0.97
C GLY A 247 22.39 -3.74 -0.42
N GLN A 248 22.39 -4.97 0.14
CA GLN A 248 21.18 -5.51 0.77
C GLN A 248 20.83 -4.74 2.04
N GLN A 249 21.81 -4.32 2.86
CA GLN A 249 21.54 -3.48 4.03
C GLN A 249 20.83 -2.17 3.65
N LEU A 250 21.35 -1.44 2.65
CA LEU A 250 20.74 -0.19 2.19
C LEU A 250 19.33 -0.40 1.63
N MET A 251 19.09 -1.52 0.94
CA MET A 251 17.77 -1.89 0.45
C MET A 251 16.82 -2.20 1.61
N LEU A 252 17.25 -2.93 2.64
CA LEU A 252 16.44 -3.24 3.83
C LEU A 252 16.09 -1.98 4.62
N ASP A 253 17.04 -1.07 4.81
CA ASP A 253 16.80 0.23 5.46
C ASP A 253 15.75 1.04 4.69
N LEU A 254 15.87 1.06 3.35
CA LEU A 254 14.90 1.73 2.49
C LEU A 254 13.52 1.06 2.54
N LEU A 255 13.45 -0.28 2.53
CA LEU A 255 12.19 -1.01 2.69
C LEU A 255 11.53 -0.70 4.04
N GLN A 256 12.29 -0.66 5.13
CA GLN A 256 11.77 -0.33 6.46
C GLN A 256 11.18 1.10 6.50
N GLU A 257 11.84 2.05 5.83
CA GLU A 257 11.37 3.42 5.65
C GLU A 257 10.06 3.45 4.83
N LEU A 258 10.04 2.80 3.66
CA LEU A 258 8.90 2.78 2.74
C LEU A 258 7.67 2.05 3.30
N LEU A 259 7.88 1.04 4.14
CA LEU A 259 6.81 0.31 4.82
C LEU A 259 6.30 1.03 6.08
N HIS A 260 6.87 2.19 6.41
CA HIS A 260 6.52 3.04 7.56
C HIS A 260 6.61 2.31 8.91
N LEU A 261 7.54 1.36 9.04
CA LEU A 261 7.63 0.51 10.24
C LEU A 261 8.29 1.23 11.43
N GLY A 262 9.32 2.06 11.19
CA GLY A 262 10.02 2.80 12.25
C GLY A 262 9.14 3.83 12.97
N THR A 263 8.16 4.41 12.26
CA THR A 263 7.25 5.41 12.82
C THR A 263 6.10 4.78 13.63
N VAL A 264 5.69 3.56 13.28
CA VAL A 264 4.66 2.81 14.02
C VAL A 264 5.19 2.36 15.39
N GLU A 265 6.46 1.97 15.48
CA GLU A 265 7.08 1.62 16.77
C GLU A 265 7.18 2.84 17.70
N ALA A 266 7.58 4.00 17.16
CA ALA A 266 7.59 5.26 17.90
C ALA A 266 6.19 5.65 18.40
N ALA A 267 5.17 5.57 17.52
CA ALA A 267 3.78 5.88 17.90
C ALA A 267 3.21 4.91 18.95
N ARG A 268 3.58 3.63 18.90
CA ARG A 268 3.21 2.63 19.91
C ARG A 268 3.90 2.88 21.25
N ALA A 269 5.16 3.32 21.24
CA ALA A 269 5.88 3.70 22.45
C ALA A 269 5.20 4.87 23.15
N THR A 270 4.87 5.94 22.42
CA THR A 270 4.16 7.11 22.97
C THR A 270 2.75 6.79 23.46
N ALA A 271 2.02 5.90 22.78
CA ALA A 271 0.68 5.48 23.20
C ALA A 271 0.71 4.66 24.50
N ARG A 272 1.72 3.79 24.69
CA ARG A 272 1.94 3.05 25.94
C ARG A 272 2.32 3.95 27.10
N GLU A 273 3.06 5.02 26.81
CA GLU A 273 3.47 6.01 27.80
C GLU A 273 2.28 6.87 28.25
N SER A 274 1.43 7.29 27.31
CA SER A 274 0.21 8.05 27.60
C SER A 274 -0.88 7.23 28.32
N ALA A 275 -0.91 5.91 28.14
CA ALA A 275 -1.84 5.03 28.86
C ALA A 275 -1.42 4.74 30.31
N ARG A 276 -0.22 5.18 30.71
CA ARG A 276 0.33 5.03 32.07
C ARG A 276 0.24 6.31 32.91
N THR A 277 -0.19 7.43 32.31
CA THR A 277 -0.43 8.73 32.95
C THR A 277 -1.92 8.98 33.08
#